data_AF-A0A954IGN0-F1
#
_entry.id   AF-A0A954IGN0-F1
#
_cell.length_a   1.000
_cell.length_b   1.000
_cell.length_c   1.000
_cell.angle_alpha   90.00
_cell.angle_beta   90.00
_cell.angle_gamma   90.00
#
_symmetry.space_group_name_H-M   'P 1'
#
loop_
_entity.id
_entity.type
_entity.pdbx_description
1 polymer ?
#
loop_
_entity_poly.entity_id
_entity_poly.type
_entity_poly.pdbx_seq_one_letter_code
_entity_poly.pdbx_strand_id
1 'polypeptide(L)'
;MSETNFAFPNDVNVPWSIMIVLYPYITGLVAGAFVVSALYHVFNQQALKPVARLALVTALCFCSCATLPLLLHLHHPERAFNIFITPSGQSAMAGFGAIYNVYLLLLVVEVWLVFR
;
A
#
# COMPACT_ATOMS: atom_id res chain seq x y z
N MET A 1 2.22 13.34 -44.80
CA MET A 1 3.27 13.69 -43.83
C MET A 1 3.03 12.84 -42.59
N SER A 2 3.86 11.84 -42.36
CA SER A 2 3.81 11.03 -41.13
C SER A 2 4.39 11.89 -40.01
N GLU A 3 3.55 12.40 -39.11
CA GLU A 3 3.95 13.04 -37.86
C GLU A 3 4.78 12.04 -37.05
N THR A 4 6.11 12.07 -37.19
CA THR A 4 7.01 11.35 -36.29
C THR A 4 6.92 12.04 -34.94
N ASN A 5 6.04 11.53 -34.07
CA ASN A 5 5.94 11.97 -32.68
C ASN A 5 7.35 11.91 -32.05
N PHE A 6 7.94 13.08 -31.81
CA PHE A 6 9.23 13.18 -31.13
C PHE A 6 9.05 12.74 -29.68
N ALA A 7 9.61 11.58 -29.34
CA ALA A 7 9.68 11.08 -27.98
C ALA A 7 11.15 11.07 -27.52
N PHE A 8 11.43 11.56 -26.32
CA PHE A 8 12.76 11.43 -25.75
C PHE A 8 13.09 9.95 -25.56
N PRO A 9 14.37 9.52 -25.72
CA PRO A 9 14.76 8.12 -25.53
C PRO A 9 14.33 7.52 -24.19
N ASN A 10 14.23 8.35 -23.15
CA ASN A 10 13.77 7.97 -21.81
C ASN A 10 12.24 7.79 -21.70
N ASP A 11 11.48 8.39 -22.60
CA ASP A 11 10.01 8.35 -22.64
C ASP A 11 9.50 7.27 -23.61
N VAL A 12 10.40 6.62 -24.36
CA VAL A 12 10.07 5.49 -25.23
C VAL A 12 9.62 4.28 -24.42
N ASN A 13 10.16 4.12 -23.20
CA ASN A 13 9.79 3.06 -22.27
C ASN A 13 8.96 3.64 -21.13
N VAL A 14 7.80 3.04 -20.84
CA VAL A 14 6.96 3.45 -19.71
C VAL A 14 7.69 3.11 -18.40
N PRO A 15 8.11 4.10 -17.59
CA PRO A 15 8.93 3.84 -16.40
C PRO A 15 8.13 3.13 -15.31
N TRP A 16 6.83 3.44 -15.20
CA TRP A 16 5.92 2.88 -14.22
C TRP A 16 4.90 1.98 -14.90
N SER A 17 5.20 0.69 -14.92
CA SER A 17 4.30 -0.33 -15.45
C SER A 17 3.15 -0.62 -14.47
N ILE A 18 2.26 -1.54 -14.86
CA ILE A 18 1.10 -1.98 -14.07
C ILE A 18 1.45 -2.33 -12.60
N MET A 19 2.67 -2.82 -12.35
CA MET A 19 3.14 -3.16 -11.02
C MET A 19 3.17 -1.97 -10.06
N ILE A 20 3.56 -0.79 -10.53
CA ILE A 20 3.51 0.44 -9.70
C ILE A 20 2.07 0.91 -9.52
N VAL A 21 1.19 0.71 -10.51
CA VAL A 21 -0.23 1.09 -10.41
C VAL A 21 -0.99 0.20 -9.43
N LEU A 22 -0.62 -1.08 -9.33
CA LEU A 22 -1.22 -2.03 -8.38
C LEU A 22 -0.95 -1.65 -6.93
N TYR A 23 0.21 -1.08 -6.62
CA TYR A 23 0.56 -0.65 -5.26
C TYR A 23 -0.46 0.34 -4.65
N PRO A 24 -0.70 1.55 -5.20
CA PRO A 24 -1.66 2.51 -4.68
C PRO A 24 -3.09 1.98 -4.73
N TYR A 25 -3.42 1.15 -5.73
CA TYR A 25 -4.73 0.51 -5.82
C TYR A 25 -4.99 -0.41 -4.61
N ILE A 26 -4.05 -1.31 -4.31
CA ILE A 26 -4.16 -2.23 -3.16
C ILE A 26 -4.13 -1.43 -1.85
N THR A 27 -3.22 -0.48 -1.67
CA THR A 27 -3.18 0.33 -0.45
C THR A 27 -4.43 1.19 -0.27
N GLY A 28 -5.06 1.63 -1.35
CA GLY A 28 -6.34 2.33 -1.32
C GLY A 28 -7.48 1.43 -0.83
N LEU A 29 -7.52 0.16 -1.28
CA LEU A 29 -8.46 -0.84 -0.77
C LEU A 29 -8.26 -1.11 0.72
N VAL A 30 -7.01 -1.21 1.16
CA VAL A 30 -6.65 -1.38 2.57
C VAL A 30 -7.17 -0.21 3.41
N ALA A 31 -6.89 1.03 2.98
CA ALA A 31 -7.36 2.23 3.68
C ALA A 31 -8.90 2.29 3.75
N GLY A 32 -9.59 1.95 2.65
CA GLY A 32 -11.06 1.90 2.62
C GLY A 32 -11.63 0.86 3.58
N ALA A 33 -11.08 -0.35 3.60
CA ALA A 33 -11.52 -1.42 4.51
C ALA A 33 -11.28 -1.05 5.99
N PHE A 34 -10.14 -0.42 6.28
CA PHE A 34 -9.85 0.10 7.61
C PHE A 34 -10.83 1.20 8.05
N VAL A 35 -11.18 2.14 7.16
CA VAL A 35 -12.19 3.17 7.46
C VAL A 35 -13.55 2.54 7.75
N VAL A 36 -13.96 1.52 6.99
CA VAL A 36 -15.22 0.78 7.25
C VAL A 36 -15.20 0.13 8.64
N SER A 37 -14.07 -0.42 9.08
CA SER A 37 -13.91 -0.90 10.45
C SER A 37 -14.04 0.22 11.48
N ALA A 38 -13.30 1.32 11.28
CA ALA A 38 -13.23 2.43 12.22
C ALA A 38 -14.61 3.09 12.43
N LEU A 39 -15.45 3.16 11.38
CA LEU A 39 -16.82 3.66 11.50
C LEU A 39 -17.66 2.88 12.52
N TYR A 40 -17.46 1.58 12.63
CA TYR A 40 -18.12 0.78 13.66
C TYR A 40 -17.44 0.94 15.03
N HIS A 41 -16.13 0.71 15.13
CA HIS A 41 -15.44 0.63 16.42
C HIS A 41 -15.22 1.99 17.11
N VAL A 42 -14.97 3.05 16.32
CA VAL A 42 -14.66 4.40 16.83
C VAL A 42 -15.91 5.28 16.82
N PHE A 43 -16.69 5.25 15.74
CA PHE A 43 -17.86 6.12 15.56
C PHE A 43 -19.20 5.45 15.91
N ASN A 44 -19.17 4.20 16.40
CA ASN A 44 -20.33 3.44 16.91
C ASN A 44 -21.47 3.24 15.89
N GLN A 45 -21.15 3.15 14.59
CA GLN A 45 -22.14 2.92 13.53
C GLN A 45 -22.61 1.45 13.49
N GLN A 46 -23.73 1.17 14.16
CA GLN A 46 -24.31 -0.18 14.30
C GLN A 46 -24.59 -0.88 12.96
N ALA A 47 -24.91 -0.13 11.89
CA ALA A 47 -25.20 -0.69 10.57
C ALA A 47 -24.02 -1.45 9.95
N LEU A 48 -22.78 -1.11 10.32
CA LEU A 48 -21.56 -1.71 9.78
C LEU A 48 -21.02 -2.88 10.62
N LYS A 49 -21.65 -3.19 11.76
CA LYS A 49 -21.27 -4.30 12.64
C LYS A 49 -20.99 -5.64 11.94
N PRO A 50 -21.81 -6.13 10.99
CA PRO A 50 -21.56 -7.43 10.35
C PRO A 50 -20.31 -7.41 9.46
N VAL A 51 -19.96 -6.25 8.90
CA VAL A 51 -18.85 -6.11 7.94
C VAL A 51 -17.57 -5.67 8.63
N ALA A 52 -17.63 -4.96 9.77
CA ALA A 52 -16.48 -4.34 10.42
C ALA A 52 -15.32 -5.32 10.72
N ARG A 53 -15.63 -6.51 11.27
CA ARG A 53 -14.61 -7.54 11.56
C ARG A 53 -14.01 -8.13 10.29
N LEU A 54 -14.83 -8.36 9.26
CA LEU A 54 -14.33 -8.84 7.96
C LEU A 54 -13.45 -7.77 7.29
N ALA A 55 -13.84 -6.50 7.38
CA ALA A 55 -13.10 -5.38 6.83
C ALA A 55 -11.71 -5.23 7.48
N LEU A 56 -11.56 -5.48 8.79
CA LEU A 56 -10.24 -5.51 9.42
C LEU A 56 -9.36 -6.64 8.90
N VAL A 57 -9.90 -7.85 8.81
CA VAL A 57 -9.13 -9.01 8.33
C VAL A 57 -8.74 -8.82 6.87
N THR A 58 -9.65 -8.29 6.03
CA THR A 58 -9.32 -8.00 4.63
C THR A 58 -8.25 -6.93 4.52
N ALA A 59 -8.33 -5.86 5.32
CA ALA A 59 -7.31 -4.82 5.38
C ALA A 59 -5.93 -5.42 5.74
N LEU A 60 -5.86 -6.33 6.72
CA LEU A 60 -4.62 -7.01 7.10
C LEU A 60 -4.04 -7.85 5.96
N CYS A 61 -4.88 -8.66 5.31
CA CYS A 61 -4.48 -9.54 4.21
C CYS A 61 -3.94 -8.72 3.02
N PHE A 62 -4.68 -7.70 2.59
CA PHE A 62 -4.26 -6.86 1.47
C PHE A 62 -3.04 -6.01 1.82
N CYS A 63 -2.94 -5.51 3.06
CA CYS A 63 -1.79 -4.77 3.53
C CYS A 63 -0.55 -5.66 3.40
N SER A 64 -0.58 -6.87 3.94
CA SER A 64 0.54 -7.83 3.91
C SER A 64 1.08 -8.12 2.50
N CYS A 65 0.22 -8.09 1.48
CA CYS A 65 0.57 -8.35 0.09
C CYS A 65 0.87 -7.09 -0.74
N ALA A 66 0.63 -5.88 -0.20
CA ALA A 66 0.68 -4.64 -0.96
C ALA A 66 2.09 -4.29 -1.48
N THR A 67 3.14 -4.79 -0.82
CA THR A 67 4.54 -4.55 -1.23
C THR A 67 5.02 -5.50 -2.32
N LEU A 68 4.29 -6.58 -2.63
CA LEU A 68 4.71 -7.57 -3.63
C LEU A 68 4.87 -6.99 -5.04
N PRO A 69 3.90 -6.23 -5.60
CA PRO A 69 4.05 -5.64 -6.94
C PRO A 69 5.26 -4.72 -7.01
N LEU A 70 5.52 -4.02 -5.90
CA LEU A 70 6.59 -3.05 -5.79
C LEU A 70 7.96 -3.72 -5.73
N LEU A 71 8.07 -4.83 -5.00
CA LEU A 71 9.29 -5.64 -4.96
C LEU A 71 9.57 -6.30 -6.32
N LEU A 72 8.53 -6.74 -7.04
CA LEU A 72 8.65 -7.32 -8.37
C LEU A 72 8.99 -6.28 -9.45
N HIS A 73 8.65 -5.01 -9.23
CA HIS A 73 9.03 -3.91 -10.11
C HIS A 73 10.50 -3.50 -9.93
N LEU A 74 11.09 -3.72 -8.76
CA LEU A 74 12.52 -3.53 -8.55
C LEU A 74 13.33 -4.51 -9.40
N HIS A 75 14.25 -3.99 -10.21
CA HIS A 75 15.22 -4.84 -10.92
C HIS A 75 16.21 -5.54 -9.97
N HIS A 76 16.41 -4.97 -8.78
CA HIS A 76 17.30 -5.47 -7.73
C HIS A 76 16.54 -5.57 -6.40
N PRO A 77 15.63 -6.55 -6.24
CA PRO A 77 14.78 -6.67 -5.05
C PRO A 77 15.57 -6.87 -3.76
N GLU A 78 16.78 -7.44 -3.83
CA GLU A 78 17.70 -7.62 -2.71
C GLU A 78 18.07 -6.29 -2.03
N ARG A 79 18.03 -5.18 -2.76
CA ARG A 79 18.35 -3.85 -2.24
C ARG A 79 17.18 -3.18 -1.52
N ALA A 80 15.98 -3.77 -1.55
CA ALA A 80 14.81 -3.21 -0.87
C ALA A 80 15.05 -3.04 0.65
N PHE A 81 15.85 -3.92 1.26
CA PHE A 81 16.23 -3.81 2.67
C PHE A 81 17.02 -2.54 3.00
N ASN A 82 17.69 -1.95 2.02
CA ASN A 82 18.49 -0.76 2.22
C ASN A 82 17.63 0.48 2.58
N ILE A 83 16.33 0.44 2.27
CA ILE A 83 15.37 1.48 2.70
C ILE A 83 15.27 1.54 4.23
N PHE A 84 15.42 0.41 4.92
CA PHE A 84 15.35 0.33 6.38
C PHE A 84 16.67 0.69 7.05
N ILE A 85 17.80 0.35 6.44
CA ILE A 85 19.13 0.55 7.02
C ILE A 85 19.61 1.98 6.76
N THR A 86 19.42 2.51 5.56
CA THR A 86 19.86 3.86 5.16
C THR A 86 18.70 4.65 4.51
N PRO A 87 17.69 5.07 5.29
CA PRO A 87 16.56 5.82 4.76
C PRO A 87 16.97 7.23 4.33
N SER A 88 16.58 7.64 3.12
CA SER A 88 16.76 9.01 2.64
C SER A 88 15.48 9.82 2.87
N GLY A 89 15.55 10.93 3.62
CA GLY A 89 14.37 11.77 3.93
C GLY A 89 13.77 12.52 2.73
N GLN A 90 14.51 12.68 1.63
CA GLN A 90 14.01 13.32 0.40
C GLN A 90 13.26 12.35 -0.53
N SER A 91 13.34 11.04 -0.27
CA SER A 91 12.67 10.04 -1.11
C SER A 91 11.26 9.79 -0.60
N ALA A 92 10.27 10.10 -1.45
CA ALA A 92 8.87 9.74 -1.20
C ALA A 92 8.73 8.24 -0.92
N MET A 93 9.50 7.41 -1.59
CA MET A 93 9.46 5.96 -1.46
C MET A 93 9.88 5.46 -0.07
N ALA A 94 10.92 6.07 0.50
CA ALA A 94 11.37 5.76 1.85
C ALA A 94 10.33 6.22 2.89
N GLY A 95 9.72 7.40 2.68
CA GLY A 95 8.61 7.89 3.51
C GLY A 95 7.40 6.97 3.49
N PHE A 96 6.96 6.53 2.31
CA PHE A 96 5.87 5.55 2.17
C PHE A 96 6.19 4.23 2.85
N GLY A 97 7.44 3.74 2.75
CA GLY A 97 7.88 2.56 3.47
C GLY A 97 7.72 2.68 4.99
N ALA A 98 8.09 3.82 5.56
CA ALA A 98 7.92 4.06 7.01
C ALA A 98 6.43 4.11 7.41
N ILE A 99 5.60 4.87 6.68
CA ILE A 99 4.15 4.98 6.93
C ILE A 99 3.50 3.59 6.84
N TYR A 100 3.86 2.81 5.82
CA TYR A 100 3.34 1.47 5.62
C TYR A 100 3.64 0.54 6.80
N ASN A 101 4.86 0.56 7.36
CA ASN A 101 5.21 -0.29 8.51
C ASN A 101 4.47 0.11 9.78
N VAL A 102 4.36 1.43 10.05
CA VAL A 102 3.56 1.92 11.18
C VAL A 102 2.11 1.50 11.02
N TYR A 103 1.57 1.62 9.82
CA TYR A 103 0.20 1.25 9.51
C TYR A 103 -0.04 -0.26 9.68
N LEU A 104 0.87 -1.11 9.18
CA LEU A 104 0.80 -2.56 9.37
C LEU A 104 0.80 -2.93 10.86
N LEU A 105 1.65 -2.30 11.67
CA LEU A 105 1.69 -2.51 13.11
C LEU A 105 0.37 -2.13 13.78
N LEU A 106 -0.16 -0.95 13.46
CA LEU A 106 -1.46 -0.49 13.97
C LEU A 106 -2.58 -1.49 13.63
N LEU A 107 -2.58 -2.00 12.39
CA LEU A 107 -3.60 -2.94 11.91
C LEU A 107 -3.51 -4.28 12.65
N VAL A 108 -2.30 -4.80 12.88
CA VAL A 108 -2.09 -6.01 13.70
C VAL A 108 -2.58 -5.79 15.13
N VAL A 109 -2.28 -4.64 15.73
CA VAL A 109 -2.72 -4.30 17.09
C VAL A 109 -4.25 -4.18 17.16
N GLU A 110 -4.88 -3.50 16.21
CA GLU A 110 -6.35 -3.36 16.17
C GLU A 110 -7.04 -4.71 16.00
N VAL A 111 -6.57 -5.54 15.07
CA VAL A 111 -7.07 -6.91 14.91
C VAL A 111 -6.92 -7.69 16.21
N TRP A 112 -5.75 -7.66 16.84
CA TRP A 112 -5.54 -8.34 18.12
C TRP A 112 -6.51 -7.85 19.21
N LEU A 113 -6.73 -6.54 19.34
CA LEU A 113 -7.64 -5.96 20.34
C LEU A 113 -9.12 -6.33 20.07
N VAL A 114 -9.52 -6.45 18.81
CA VAL A 114 -10.91 -6.79 18.44
C VAL A 114 -11.22 -8.28 18.62
N PHE A 115 -10.22 -9.15 18.50
CA PHE A 115 -10.37 -10.61 18.61
C PHE A 115 -9.93 -11.19 19.96
N ARG A 116 -9.32 -10.39 20.84
CA ARG A 116 -9.04 -10.74 22.24
C ARG A 116 -10.33 -10.79 23.06
#